data_AF-A0A8S3J6Q7-F1
#
_entry.id   AF-A0A8S3J6Q7-F1
#
_cell.length_a   1.000
_cell.length_b   1.000
_cell.length_c   1.000
_cell.angle_alpha   90.00
_cell.angle_beta   90.00
_cell.angle_gamma   90.00
#
_symmetry.space_group_name_H-M   'P 1'
#
loop_
_entity.id
_entity.type
_entity.pdbx_description
1 polymer ?
#
loop_
_entity_poly.entity_id
_entity_poly.type
_entity_poly.pdbx_seq_one_letter_code
_entity_poly.pdbx_strand_id
1 'polypeptide(L)'
;MVSISHMIKSKAITKFKLQTILIVYISFSYFPPTKISFSENRLRLPPDSNDLKKLSPGDPCEVLSKAKEGEPLAWWRATAKMFKGEFYVVEYEVSTQGNNYSEIVPSDKIRCPNTNPPLTFSSFKRIEIFVGRDLQEVCSNPANHKDFKRTTGATIVRYDAQKESLVII
;
A
#
# COMPACT_ATOMS: atom_id res chain seq x y z
N MET A 1 12.25 5.45 -7.95
CA MET A 1 11.12 4.61 -8.36
C MET A 1 10.52 4.03 -7.08
N VAL A 2 9.42 4.58 -6.57
CA VAL A 2 8.89 4.26 -5.22
C VAL A 2 7.91 3.08 -5.33
N SER A 3 8.34 1.87 -4.99
CA SER A 3 7.44 0.74 -4.73
C SER A 3 6.87 0.94 -3.32
N ILE A 4 5.58 1.26 -3.26
CA ILE A 4 4.82 1.63 -2.06
C ILE A 4 4.50 0.39 -1.18
N SER A 5 5.47 -0.50 -1.03
CA SER A 5 5.18 -1.84 -0.57
C SER A 5 5.50 -2.10 0.91
N HIS A 6 5.81 -1.06 1.69
CA HIS A 6 5.92 -1.13 3.17
C HIS A 6 4.73 -0.46 3.88
N MET A 7 3.76 0.07 3.13
CA MET A 7 2.76 0.99 3.68
C MET A 7 1.45 0.33 4.13
N ILE A 8 1.41 -0.99 4.28
CA ILE A 8 0.17 -1.71 4.66
C ILE A 8 0.35 -2.47 5.99
N LYS A 9 1.45 -2.25 6.72
CA LYS A 9 1.59 -2.68 8.12
C LYS A 9 1.43 -1.56 9.17
N SER A 10 1.40 -0.29 8.78
CA SER A 10 1.06 0.82 9.70
C SER A 10 -0.15 1.60 9.19
N LYS A 11 -1.36 1.19 9.61
CA LYS A 11 -2.62 1.96 9.55
C LYS A 11 -2.71 2.97 8.40
N ALA A 12 -2.74 2.51 7.16
CA ALA A 12 -3.22 3.34 6.06
C ALA A 12 -4.74 3.52 6.24
N ILE A 13 -5.18 4.69 6.71
CA ILE A 13 -6.61 5.01 6.77
C ILE A 13 -7.02 5.49 5.37
N THR A 14 -7.48 4.55 4.54
CA THR A 14 -7.90 4.88 3.19
C THR A 14 -9.25 5.59 3.20
N LYS A 15 -9.27 6.92 3.04
CA LYS A 15 -10.52 7.66 2.78
C LYS A 15 -10.75 7.76 1.27
N PHE A 16 -11.67 6.98 0.73
CA PHE A 16 -11.97 7.03 -0.70
C PHE A 16 -13.01 8.12 -1.01
N LYS A 17 -12.70 9.03 -1.93
CA LYS A 17 -13.70 9.90 -2.58
C LYS A 17 -13.73 9.57 -4.06
N LEU A 18 -14.71 8.78 -4.48
CA LEU A 18 -14.90 8.40 -5.87
C LEU A 18 -15.61 9.53 -6.63
N GLN A 19 -14.82 10.36 -7.29
CA GLN A 19 -15.16 11.17 -8.45
C GLN A 19 -13.96 11.08 -9.40
N THR A 20 -13.97 10.06 -10.27
CA THR A 20 -12.99 9.79 -11.35
C THR A 20 -11.54 9.50 -10.91
N ILE A 21 -11.16 9.88 -9.68
CA ILE A 21 -9.82 9.78 -9.11
C ILE A 21 -9.97 9.06 -7.77
N LEU A 22 -9.39 7.88 -7.62
CA LEU A 22 -9.28 7.25 -6.32
C LEU A 22 -8.19 7.97 -5.53
N ILE A 23 -8.58 8.69 -4.48
CA ILE A 23 -7.63 9.31 -3.57
C ILE A 23 -7.31 8.29 -2.47
N VAL A 24 -6.16 7.62 -2.59
CA VAL A 24 -5.62 6.80 -1.50
C VAL A 24 -4.92 7.72 -0.53
N TYR A 25 -5.59 8.09 0.55
CA TYR A 25 -4.95 8.79 1.65
C TYR A 25 -4.11 7.82 2.47
N ILE A 26 -2.80 8.01 2.44
CA ILE A 26 -1.87 7.28 3.29
C ILE A 26 -1.54 8.21 4.43
N SER A 27 -2.21 8.01 5.55
CA SER A 27 -1.85 8.68 6.79
C SER A 27 -0.59 8.04 7.35
N PHE A 28 0.55 8.68 7.15
CA PHE A 28 1.65 8.53 8.08
C PHE A 28 1.39 9.42 9.28
N SER A 29 1.87 9.07 10.45
CA SER A 29 1.82 9.94 11.63
C SER A 29 2.51 11.31 11.40
N TYR A 30 3.27 11.46 10.31
CA TYR A 30 4.11 12.62 10.02
C TYR A 30 3.92 13.25 8.62
N PHE A 31 3.04 12.72 7.75
CA PHE A 31 2.86 13.26 6.40
C PHE A 31 1.40 13.58 6.07
N PRO A 32 1.15 14.66 5.30
CA PRO A 32 -0.20 15.01 4.90
C PRO A 32 -0.76 13.97 3.91
N PRO A 33 -2.08 13.76 3.95
CA PRO A 33 -2.74 12.85 3.03
C PRO A 33 -2.55 13.31 1.55
N THR A 34 -1.91 12.47 0.71
CA THR A 34 -1.55 12.82 -0.68
C THR A 34 -2.40 12.07 -1.71
N LYS A 35 -2.71 12.69 -2.86
CA LYS A 35 -3.44 12.05 -3.97
C LYS A 35 -2.49 11.25 -4.87
N ILE A 36 -2.86 10.02 -5.23
CA ILE A 36 -2.08 9.16 -6.13
C ILE A 36 -2.97 8.72 -7.28
N SER A 37 -2.51 8.90 -8.52
CA SER A 37 -3.18 8.39 -9.73
C SER A 37 -2.85 6.92 -9.97
N PHE A 38 -3.81 6.15 -10.49
CA PHE A 38 -3.60 4.77 -10.95
C PHE A 38 -2.74 4.66 -12.21
N SER A 39 -2.58 5.77 -12.94
CA SER A 39 -1.92 5.80 -14.26
C SER A 39 -0.47 5.33 -14.25
N GLU A 40 0.15 5.18 -13.09
CA GLU A 40 1.56 4.83 -12.97
C GLU A 40 1.82 3.37 -12.54
N ASN A 41 0.79 2.53 -12.38
CA ASN A 41 0.94 1.12 -11.95
C ASN A 41 1.76 0.94 -10.64
N ARG A 42 1.84 1.99 -9.81
CA ARG A 42 2.67 2.05 -8.59
C ARG A 42 1.97 1.53 -7.34
N LEU A 43 0.64 1.51 -7.35
CA LEU A 43 -0.15 1.04 -6.23
C LEU A 43 -0.29 -0.47 -6.32
N ARG A 44 0.20 -1.20 -5.31
CA ARG A 44 0.08 -2.65 -5.19
C ARG A 44 -0.28 -2.99 -3.75
N LEU A 45 -0.98 -4.10 -3.55
CA LEU A 45 -1.15 -4.69 -2.22
C LEU A 45 0.21 -5.11 -1.66
N PRO A 46 0.37 -5.20 -0.32
CA PRO A 46 1.63 -5.67 0.23
C PRO A 46 1.76 -7.17 -0.10
N PRO A 47 2.99 -7.70 -0.22
CA PRO A 47 3.15 -9.14 -0.37
C PRO A 47 2.49 -9.89 0.80
N ASP A 48 1.78 -10.98 0.50
CA ASP A 48 1.00 -11.75 1.48
C ASP A 48 1.87 -12.40 2.56
N SER A 49 3.10 -12.74 2.21
CA SER A 49 4.12 -13.26 3.11
C SER A 49 5.39 -12.45 2.96
N ASN A 50 6.05 -12.20 4.08
CA ASN A 50 7.45 -11.79 4.11
C ASN A 50 8.31 -13.05 3.92
N ASP A 51 7.96 -13.89 2.93
CA ASP A 51 8.72 -15.10 2.62
C ASP A 51 10.07 -14.63 2.11
N LEU A 52 10.99 -14.47 3.06
CA LEU A 52 12.40 -14.34 2.83
C LEU A 52 12.89 -15.71 2.36
N LYS A 53 12.43 -16.14 1.18
CA LYS A 53 13.21 -17.09 0.40
C LYS A 53 14.59 -16.47 0.31
N LYS A 54 15.59 -17.21 0.80
CA LYS A 54 16.97 -16.75 0.79
C LYS A 54 17.34 -16.41 -0.66
N LEU A 55 17.57 -15.12 -0.91
CA LEU A 55 17.91 -14.63 -2.24
C LEU A 55 19.29 -15.15 -2.62
N SER A 56 19.41 -15.66 -3.83
CA SER A 56 20.68 -16.07 -4.40
C SER A 56 21.32 -14.92 -5.17
N PRO A 57 22.65 -14.93 -5.35
CA PRO A 57 23.32 -14.05 -6.30
C PRO A 57 22.66 -14.10 -7.68
N GLY A 58 22.30 -12.94 -8.22
CA GLY A 58 21.60 -12.76 -9.49
C GLY A 58 20.08 -12.60 -9.35
N ASP A 59 19.48 -12.90 -8.20
CA ASP A 59 18.03 -12.79 -8.03
C ASP A 59 17.58 -11.33 -7.97
N PRO A 60 16.45 -10.98 -8.64
CA PRO A 60 15.81 -9.69 -8.46
C PRO A 60 15.25 -9.58 -7.04
N CYS A 61 15.35 -8.39 -6.45
CA CYS A 61 14.91 -8.12 -5.09
C CYS A 61 14.38 -6.70 -4.95
N GLU A 62 13.73 -6.45 -3.82
CA GLU A 62 13.35 -5.12 -3.38
C GLU A 62 14.06 -4.77 -2.06
N VAL A 63 14.59 -3.55 -1.97
CA VAL A 63 15.37 -3.06 -0.84
C VAL A 63 14.66 -1.88 -0.18
N LEU A 64 14.54 -1.91 1.15
CA LEU A 64 13.92 -0.85 1.93
C LEU A 64 14.93 0.26 2.22
N SER A 65 14.82 1.37 1.47
CA SER A 65 15.75 2.49 1.58
C SER A 65 15.04 3.84 1.40
N LYS A 66 15.73 4.94 1.75
CA LYS A 66 15.25 6.32 1.55
C LYS A 66 15.86 6.86 0.27
N ALA A 67 15.10 7.65 -0.51
CA ALA A 67 15.70 8.33 -1.68
C ALA A 67 16.61 9.48 -1.24
N LYS A 68 16.19 10.21 -0.20
CA LYS A 68 16.90 11.36 0.37
C LYS A 68 16.67 11.43 1.88
N GLU A 69 17.50 12.21 2.55
CA GLU A 69 17.27 12.57 3.95
C GLU A 69 15.91 13.30 4.09
N GLY A 70 15.13 12.92 5.10
CA GLY A 70 13.78 13.45 5.33
C GLY A 70 12.65 12.76 4.55
N GLU A 71 12.96 11.95 3.53
CA GLU A 71 11.94 11.18 2.81
C GLU A 71 11.55 9.89 3.54
N PRO A 72 10.29 9.41 3.37
CA PRO A 72 9.87 8.13 3.92
C PRO A 72 10.63 6.96 3.28
N LEU A 73 10.71 5.86 4.02
CA LEU A 73 11.24 4.60 3.50
C LEU A 73 10.36 4.06 2.37
N ALA A 74 11.00 3.52 1.33
CA ALA A 74 10.35 2.91 0.18
C ALA A 74 11.07 1.63 -0.22
N TRP A 75 10.37 0.76 -0.95
CA TRP A 75 11.00 -0.38 -1.60
C TRP A 75 11.52 0.02 -2.97
N TRP A 76 12.76 -0.36 -3.25
CA TRP A 76 13.47 -0.04 -4.48
C TRP A 76 13.90 -1.32 -5.16
N ARG A 77 13.78 -1.38 -6.49
CA ARG A 77 14.22 -2.55 -7.23
C ARG A 77 15.75 -2.61 -7.27
N ALA A 78 16.27 -3.80 -7.05
CA ALA A 78 17.68 -4.10 -7.07
C ALA A 78 17.92 -5.55 -7.47
N THR A 79 19.17 -5.90 -7.73
CA THR A 79 19.63 -7.28 -7.93
C THR A 79 20.56 -7.67 -6.79
N ALA A 80 20.32 -8.83 -6.17
CA ALA A 80 21.23 -9.38 -5.16
C ALA A 80 22.53 -9.83 -5.84
N LYS A 81 23.70 -9.42 -5.34
CA LYS A 81 25.01 -9.78 -5.92
C LYS A 81 25.74 -10.81 -5.10
N MET A 82 25.70 -10.67 -3.78
CA MET A 82 26.30 -11.63 -2.85
C MET A 82 25.62 -11.52 -1.51
N PHE A 83 25.72 -12.57 -0.71
CA PHE A 83 25.31 -12.55 0.69
C PHE A 83 26.43 -13.13 1.55
N LYS A 84 26.57 -12.61 2.77
CA LYS A 84 27.49 -13.13 3.77
C LYS A 84 26.87 -12.96 5.15
N GLY A 85 26.57 -14.07 5.82
CA GLY A 85 25.79 -14.07 7.05
C GLY A 85 24.43 -13.41 6.83
N GLU A 86 24.14 -12.38 7.62
CA GLU A 86 22.87 -11.62 7.60
C GLU A 86 22.92 -10.37 6.70
N PHE A 87 23.91 -10.25 5.82
CA PHE A 87 24.07 -9.09 4.95
C PHE A 87 24.03 -9.49 3.48
N TYR A 88 23.40 -8.65 2.67
CA TYR A 88 23.33 -8.74 1.22
C TYR A 88 24.01 -7.54 0.60
N VAL A 89 24.80 -7.76 -0.44
CA VAL A 89 25.24 -6.71 -1.35
C VAL A 89 24.23 -6.67 -2.48
N VAL A 90 23.65 -5.51 -2.71
CA VAL A 90 22.61 -5.27 -3.71
C VAL A 90 23.06 -4.18 -4.67
N GLU A 91 22.64 -4.29 -5.92
CA GLU A 91 22.86 -3.27 -6.96
C GLU A 91 21.50 -2.75 -7.41
N TYR A 92 21.26 -1.44 -7.27
CA TYR A 92 19.97 -0.83 -7.59
C TYR A 92 19.75 -0.73 -9.10
N GLU A 93 18.51 -0.98 -9.52
CA GLU A 93 18.06 -0.75 -10.90
C GLU A 93 17.82 0.76 -11.12
N VAL A 94 18.88 1.54 -11.32
CA VAL A 94 18.76 2.97 -11.63
C VAL A 94 18.49 3.11 -13.14
N SER A 95 17.27 3.50 -13.49
CA SER A 95 16.89 3.75 -14.87
C SER A 95 17.74 4.89 -15.48
N THR A 96 18.40 4.55 -16.59
CA THR A 96 18.83 5.42 -17.72
C THR A 96 20.06 6.33 -17.59
N GLN A 97 21.11 6.03 -16.80
CA GLN A 97 22.39 6.78 -16.94
C GLN A 97 23.67 6.13 -16.35
N GLY A 98 23.80 4.80 -16.44
CA GLY A 98 25.11 4.13 -16.41
C GLY A 98 25.87 4.03 -15.08
N ASN A 99 25.34 4.56 -13.97
CA ASN A 99 25.96 4.41 -12.66
C ASN A 99 25.22 3.37 -11.81
N ASN A 100 25.86 2.21 -11.65
CA ASN A 100 25.38 1.16 -10.76
C ASN A 100 25.66 1.56 -9.30
N TYR A 101 24.60 1.92 -8.55
CA TYR A 101 24.73 2.17 -7.12
C TYR A 101 24.61 0.85 -6.37
N SER A 102 25.63 0.51 -5.58
CA SER A 102 25.66 -0.70 -4.74
C SER A 102 25.58 -0.34 -3.26
N GLU A 103 24.83 -1.13 -2.49
CA GLU A 103 24.67 -0.96 -1.04
C GLU A 103 24.79 -2.31 -0.33
N ILE A 104 25.30 -2.30 0.90
CA ILE A 104 25.26 -3.45 1.80
C ILE A 104 24.07 -3.27 2.73
N VAL A 105 23.12 -4.19 2.66
CA VAL A 105 21.89 -4.13 3.44
C VAL A 105 21.72 -5.37 4.33
N PRO A 106 21.19 -5.21 5.56
CA PRO A 106 20.82 -6.34 6.40
C PRO A 106 19.64 -7.12 5.80
N SER A 107 19.53 -8.40 6.20
CA SER A 107 18.52 -9.35 5.71
C SER A 107 17.07 -8.93 6.00
N ASP A 108 16.84 -8.06 6.98
CA ASP A 108 15.52 -7.52 7.34
C ASP A 108 15.05 -6.36 6.44
N LYS A 109 15.96 -5.77 5.66
CA LYS A 109 15.70 -4.67 4.72
C LYS A 109 15.61 -5.10 3.26
N ILE A 110 15.71 -6.40 2.98
CA ILE A 110 15.61 -6.96 1.64
C ILE A 110 14.44 -7.95 1.58
N ARG A 111 13.81 -8.08 0.41
CA ARG A 111 12.79 -9.10 0.16
C ARG A 111 12.70 -9.49 -1.31
N CYS A 112 11.97 -10.56 -1.59
CA CYS A 112 11.56 -10.89 -2.94
C CYS A 112 10.64 -9.79 -3.53
N PRO A 113 10.68 -9.56 -4.86
CA PRO A 113 9.84 -8.56 -5.51
C PRO A 113 8.35 -8.80 -5.28
N ASN A 114 7.59 -7.71 -5.07
CA ASN A 114 6.14 -7.77 -4.91
C ASN A 114 5.45 -8.32 -6.17
N THR A 115 4.87 -9.51 -6.05
CA THR A 115 4.15 -10.20 -7.13
C THR A 115 2.70 -9.72 -7.30
N ASN A 116 2.17 -8.95 -6.35
CA ASN A 116 0.81 -8.43 -6.47
C ASN A 116 0.68 -7.56 -7.72
N PRO A 117 -0.41 -7.72 -8.50
CA PRO A 117 -0.66 -6.88 -9.66
C PRO A 117 -0.88 -5.42 -9.21
N PRO A 118 -0.59 -4.44 -10.09
CA PRO A 118 -1.01 -3.07 -9.88
C PRO A 118 -2.52 -2.97 -9.64
N LEU A 119 -2.90 -2.16 -8.65
CA LEU A 119 -4.27 -1.81 -8.38
C LEU A 119 -4.78 -0.88 -9.49
N THR A 120 -5.95 -1.20 -10.02
CA THR A 120 -6.66 -0.41 -11.03
C THR A 120 -7.95 0.14 -10.42
N PHE A 121 -8.67 0.97 -11.19
CA PHE A 121 -9.99 1.44 -10.77
C PHE A 121 -10.96 0.29 -10.45
N SER A 122 -10.90 -0.80 -11.22
CA SER A 122 -11.74 -1.99 -11.01
C SER A 122 -11.34 -2.83 -9.80
N SER A 123 -10.17 -2.58 -9.20
CA SER A 123 -9.77 -3.22 -7.93
C SER A 123 -10.58 -2.75 -6.73
N PHE A 124 -11.35 -1.66 -6.87
CA PHE A 124 -12.17 -1.09 -5.80
C PHE A 124 -13.64 -1.13 -6.19
N LYS A 125 -14.47 -1.61 -5.28
CA LYS A 125 -15.93 -1.57 -5.42
C LYS A 125 -16.47 -0.56 -4.41
N ARG A 126 -17.37 0.31 -4.84
CA ARG A 126 -18.12 1.19 -3.96
C ARG A 126 -19.59 0.98 -4.17
N ILE A 127 -20.29 0.75 -3.07
CA ILE A 127 -21.73 0.60 -3.03
C ILE A 127 -22.28 1.67 -2.08
N GLU A 128 -23.35 2.33 -2.47
CA GLU A 128 -24.12 3.24 -1.61
C GLU A 128 -25.50 2.63 -1.41
N ILE A 129 -25.90 2.47 -0.15
CA ILE A 129 -27.23 1.98 0.24
C ILE A 129 -27.94 3.12 0.96
N PHE A 130 -29.08 3.56 0.44
CA PHE A 130 -29.89 4.57 1.10
C PHE A 130 -30.38 4.07 2.47
N VAL A 131 -30.35 4.94 3.48
CA VAL A 131 -30.75 4.66 4.86
C VAL A 131 -32.00 5.47 5.17
N GLY A 132 -33.12 4.78 5.34
CA GLY A 132 -34.37 5.40 5.77
C GLY A 132 -34.23 6.09 7.14
N ARG A 133 -35.02 7.15 7.37
CA ARG A 133 -34.90 8.04 8.56
C ARG A 133 -34.82 7.27 9.88
N ASP A 134 -35.65 6.26 10.03
CA ASP A 134 -35.77 5.45 11.25
C ASP A 134 -34.47 4.70 11.60
N LEU A 135 -33.60 4.47 10.62
CA LEU A 135 -32.33 3.75 10.79
C LEU A 135 -31.12 4.70 10.83
N GLN A 136 -31.29 5.99 10.53
CA GLN A 136 -30.17 6.94 10.42
C GLN A 136 -29.43 7.11 11.75
N GLU A 137 -30.16 7.18 12.86
CA GLU A 137 -29.58 7.29 14.19
C GLU A 137 -28.70 6.07 14.51
N VAL A 138 -29.21 4.87 14.24
CA VAL A 138 -28.46 3.62 14.43
C VAL A 138 -27.24 3.56 13.50
N CYS A 139 -27.39 3.96 12.24
CA CYS A 139 -26.30 3.97 11.27
C CYS A 139 -25.24 5.03 11.55
N SER A 140 -25.56 6.09 12.29
CA SER A 140 -24.61 7.14 12.65
C SER A 140 -23.46 6.60 13.52
N ASN A 141 -23.71 5.56 14.31
CA ASN A 141 -22.70 4.94 15.16
C ASN A 141 -21.89 3.87 14.37
N PRO A 142 -20.58 4.09 14.12
CA PRO A 142 -19.77 3.15 13.37
C PRO A 142 -19.57 1.79 14.06
N ALA A 143 -19.79 1.69 15.38
CA ALA A 143 -19.71 0.42 16.11
C ALA A 143 -20.78 -0.58 15.65
N ASN A 144 -21.93 -0.08 15.17
CA ASN A 144 -23.06 -0.92 14.72
C ASN A 144 -22.78 -1.61 13.38
N HIS A 145 -21.75 -1.17 12.65
CA HIS A 145 -21.41 -1.72 11.33
C HIS A 145 -20.38 -2.86 11.39
N LYS A 146 -19.86 -3.21 12.58
CA LYS A 146 -18.76 -4.18 12.72
C LYS A 146 -19.11 -5.56 12.16
N ASP A 147 -20.30 -6.06 12.46
CA ASP A 147 -20.73 -7.39 12.01
C ASP A 147 -21.03 -7.39 10.51
N PHE A 148 -21.74 -6.37 10.02
CA PHE A 148 -21.99 -6.20 8.59
C PHE A 148 -20.70 -6.11 7.77
N LYS A 149 -19.72 -5.32 8.25
CA LYS A 149 -18.38 -5.22 7.65
C LYS A 149 -17.67 -6.57 7.62
N ARG A 150 -17.72 -7.34 8.73
CA ARG A 150 -17.09 -8.66 8.83
C ARG A 150 -17.72 -9.65 7.85
N THR A 151 -19.04 -9.72 7.79
CA THR A 151 -19.78 -10.67 6.94
C THR A 151 -19.62 -10.36 5.45
N THR A 152 -19.58 -9.08 5.07
CA THR A 152 -19.41 -8.66 3.67
C THR A 152 -17.96 -8.70 3.21
N GLY A 153 -17.00 -8.78 4.13
CA GLY A 153 -15.57 -8.63 3.82
C GLY A 153 -15.19 -7.20 3.39
N ALA A 154 -16.09 -6.23 3.58
CA ALA A 154 -15.81 -4.84 3.25
C ALA A 154 -14.67 -4.29 4.11
N THR A 155 -13.83 -3.46 3.53
CA THR A 155 -12.76 -2.78 4.27
C THR A 155 -13.29 -1.52 4.95
N ILE A 156 -14.33 -0.87 4.41
CA ILE A 156 -15.00 0.28 5.02
C ILE A 156 -16.51 0.12 4.93
N VAL A 157 -17.18 0.40 6.05
CA VAL A 157 -18.62 0.62 6.12
C VAL A 157 -18.82 1.87 6.95
N ARG A 158 -19.42 2.91 6.37
CA ARG A 158 -19.60 4.21 7.02
C ARG A 158 -20.89 4.86 6.58
N TYR A 159 -21.62 5.44 7.54
CA TYR A 159 -22.75 6.30 7.23
C TYR A 159 -22.32 7.70 6.77
N ASP A 160 -22.98 8.19 5.73
CA ASP A 160 -22.83 9.53 5.20
C ASP A 160 -24.13 10.31 5.41
N ALA A 161 -24.12 11.21 6.41
CA ALA A 161 -25.30 11.97 6.79
C ALA A 161 -25.78 12.96 5.73
N GLN A 162 -24.89 13.45 4.86
CA GLN A 162 -25.29 14.37 3.78
C GLN A 162 -26.03 13.65 2.67
N LYS A 163 -25.71 12.37 2.46
CA LYS A 163 -26.32 11.51 1.43
C LYS A 163 -27.38 10.57 1.98
N GLU A 164 -27.58 10.57 3.30
CA GLU A 164 -28.42 9.61 4.01
C GLU A 164 -28.14 8.17 3.59
N SER A 165 -26.86 7.83 3.41
CA SER A 165 -26.46 6.58 2.76
C SER A 165 -25.34 5.88 3.51
N LEU A 166 -25.39 4.55 3.54
CA LEU A 166 -24.31 3.69 3.99
C LEU A 166 -23.35 3.44 2.82
N VAL A 167 -22.13 3.94 2.95
CA VAL A 167 -21.05 3.78 1.96
C VAL A 167 -20.22 2.56 2.33
N ILE A 168 -20.12 1.62 1.39
CA ILE A 168 -19.42 0.34 1.54
C ILE A 168 -18.29 0.28 0.51
N ILE A 169 -17.09 -0.08 0.96
CA ILE A 169 -15.87 -0.20 0.14
C ILE A 169 -15.09 -1.44 0.51
#